data_AF-A0A5M8NX59-F1
#
_entry.id   AF-A0A5M8NX59-F1
#
_cell.length_a   1.000
_cell.length_b   1.000
_cell.length_c   1.000
_cell.angle_alpha   90.00
_cell.angle_beta   90.00
_cell.angle_gamma   90.00
#
_symmetry.space_group_name_H-M   'P 1'
#
loop_
_entity.id
_entity.type
_entity.pdbx_description
1 polymer ?
#
loop_
_entity_poly.entity_id
_entity_poly.type
_entity_poly.pdbx_seq_one_letter_code
_entity_poly.pdbx_strand_id
1 'polypeptide(L)'
;MANGVKVAINKNKINEDEQWDGSKGYITNTGLPVEVVYEQYRDLWQIEWAYRITKGILELRPMFHFTQKRIEAHICICFVAYKVYKELERILQTSGIKLSVDKVLDIAKTITTIKVKLPISGETITKTMLLTPIHESIAKLFDENFWKSFRVTHCQSQE
;
A
#
# COMPACT_ATOMS: atom_id res chain seq x y z
N MET A 1 -16.33 51.98 -5.01
CA MET A 1 -17.58 51.58 -5.72
C MET A 1 -17.44 50.10 -6.04
N ALA A 2 -17.94 49.22 -5.16
CA ALA A 2 -17.91 47.77 -5.39
C ALA A 2 -19.26 47.38 -6.00
N ASN A 3 -19.28 47.11 -7.31
CA ASN A 3 -20.49 46.74 -8.03
C ASN A 3 -21.03 45.41 -7.48
N GLY A 4 -22.27 45.45 -6.97
CA GLY A 4 -22.99 44.32 -6.42
C GLY A 4 -23.24 43.23 -7.45
N VAL A 5 -22.44 42.18 -7.42
CA VAL A 5 -22.72 40.94 -8.13
C VAL A 5 -23.79 40.18 -7.33
N LYS A 6 -25.01 40.07 -7.88
CA LYS A 6 -26.04 39.17 -7.35
C LYS A 6 -25.77 37.76 -7.86
N VAL A 7 -25.32 36.88 -6.97
CA VAL A 7 -25.17 35.45 -7.25
C VAL A 7 -26.49 34.76 -6.91
N ALA A 8 -27.06 34.02 -7.86
CA ALA A 8 -28.27 33.23 -7.67
C ALA A 8 -28.04 31.80 -8.17
N ILE A 9 -28.61 30.82 -7.45
CA ILE A 9 -28.49 29.41 -7.80
C ILE A 9 -29.42 29.09 -8.98
N ASN A 10 -28.87 28.47 -10.03
CA ASN A 10 -29.65 28.06 -11.20
C ASN A 10 -30.38 26.73 -10.92
N LYS A 11 -31.68 26.81 -10.64
CA LYS A 11 -32.52 25.64 -10.34
C LYS A 11 -32.70 24.68 -11.52
N ASN A 12 -32.62 25.16 -12.76
CA ASN A 12 -32.80 24.31 -13.94
C ASN A 12 -31.64 23.32 -14.06
N LYS A 13 -30.40 23.79 -13.82
CA LYS A 13 -29.22 22.91 -13.80
C LYS A 13 -29.30 21.82 -12.72
N ILE A 14 -29.88 22.13 -11.56
CA ILE A 14 -30.06 21.13 -10.49
C ILE A 14 -30.99 20.00 -10.95
N ASN A 15 -32.11 20.34 -11.57
CA ASN A 15 -33.08 19.36 -12.06
C ASN A 15 -32.54 18.54 -13.26
N GLU A 16 -31.64 19.13 -14.05
CA GLU A 16 -30.90 18.41 -15.09
C GLU A 16 -29.91 17.41 -14.48
N ASP A 17 -29.14 17.82 -13.46
CA ASP A 17 -28.18 16.95 -12.77
C ASP A 17 -28.86 15.81 -11.99
N GLU A 18 -30.01 16.06 -11.36
CA GLU A 18 -30.80 15.07 -10.59
C GLU A 18 -31.23 13.86 -11.44
N GLN A 19 -31.42 14.04 -12.75
CA GLN A 19 -31.75 12.94 -13.67
C GLN A 19 -30.60 11.94 -13.85
N TRP A 20 -29.36 12.34 -13.56
CA TRP A 20 -28.16 11.53 -13.72
C TRP A 20 -27.64 10.97 -12.40
N ASP A 21 -28.32 11.24 -11.29
CA ASP A 21 -27.92 10.74 -9.98
C ASP A 21 -27.86 9.19 -9.96
N GLY A 22 -26.74 8.66 -9.48
CA GLY A 22 -26.48 7.21 -9.43
C GLY A 22 -26.00 6.59 -10.74
N SER A 23 -25.99 7.33 -11.85
CA SER A 23 -25.44 6.87 -13.13
C SER A 23 -23.96 7.19 -13.26
N LYS A 24 -23.14 6.21 -13.69
CA LYS A 24 -21.71 6.40 -13.95
C LYS A 24 -21.37 6.00 -15.38
N GLY A 25 -21.11 7.00 -16.23
CA GLY A 25 -20.65 6.80 -17.60
C GLY A 25 -19.14 6.93 -17.74
N TYR A 26 -18.56 6.21 -18.70
CA TYR A 26 -17.14 6.32 -19.05
C TYR A 26 -17.00 6.82 -20.49
N ILE A 27 -16.19 7.86 -20.68
CA ILE A 27 -15.82 8.37 -22.00
C ILE A 27 -14.33 8.08 -22.16
N THR A 28 -13.98 7.31 -23.20
CA THR A 28 -12.60 6.93 -23.48
C THR A 28 -12.32 7.05 -24.97
N ASN A 29 -11.07 7.34 -25.31
CA ASN A 29 -10.56 7.34 -26.68
C ASN A 29 -9.97 5.97 -27.09
N THR A 30 -10.09 4.95 -26.25
CA THR A 30 -9.55 3.62 -26.49
C THR A 30 -10.47 2.78 -27.35
N GLY A 31 -9.90 1.89 -28.17
CA GLY A 31 -10.65 0.88 -28.95
C GLY A 31 -10.90 -0.43 -28.20
N LEU A 32 -10.78 -0.42 -26.87
CA LEU A 32 -10.94 -1.61 -26.04
C LEU A 32 -12.43 -1.97 -25.89
N PRO A 33 -12.76 -3.26 -25.66
CA PRO A 33 -14.12 -3.67 -25.32
C PRO A 33 -14.64 -2.95 -24.08
N VAL A 34 -15.95 -2.68 -24.04
CA VAL A 34 -16.61 -1.91 -22.97
C VAL A 34 -16.38 -2.55 -21.60
N GLU A 35 -16.39 -3.88 -21.52
CA GLU A 35 -16.19 -4.64 -20.29
C GLU A 35 -14.78 -4.42 -19.72
N VAL A 36 -13.76 -4.42 -20.59
CA VAL A 36 -12.37 -4.19 -20.20
C VAL A 36 -12.17 -2.76 -19.71
N VAL A 37 -12.77 -1.79 -20.41
CA VAL A 37 -12.75 -0.38 -19.97
C VAL A 37 -13.41 -0.27 -18.60
N TYR A 38 -14.58 -0.87 -18.41
CA TYR A 38 -15.27 -0.86 -17.13
C TYR A 38 -14.42 -1.45 -15.99
N GLU A 39 -13.81 -2.62 -16.20
CA GLU A 39 -12.96 -3.28 -15.21
C GLU A 39 -11.73 -2.44 -14.85
N GLN A 40 -11.02 -1.89 -15.84
CA GLN A 40 -9.87 -1.03 -15.61
C GLN A 40 -10.23 0.24 -14.83
N TYR A 41 -11.34 0.88 -15.18
CA TYR A 41 -11.82 2.06 -14.46
C TYR A 41 -12.38 1.71 -13.07
N ARG A 42 -12.84 0.48 -12.84
CA ARG A 42 -13.22 0.00 -11.51
C ARG A 42 -11.99 -0.12 -10.60
N ASP A 43 -10.86 -0.58 -11.16
CA ASP A 43 -9.60 -0.72 -10.42
C ASP A 43 -8.90 0.61 -10.11
N LEU A 44 -9.37 1.75 -10.64
CA LEU A 44 -8.88 3.08 -10.24
C LEU A 44 -8.96 3.31 -8.72
N TRP A 45 -9.92 2.71 -8.03
CA TRP A 45 -9.98 2.73 -6.57
C TRP A 45 -8.69 2.20 -5.91
N GLN A 46 -7.98 1.27 -6.54
CA GLN A 46 -6.72 0.76 -6.02
C GLN A 46 -5.66 1.88 -5.90
N ILE A 47 -5.71 2.86 -6.81
CA ILE A 47 -4.83 4.04 -6.76
C ILE A 47 -5.21 4.92 -5.57
N GLU A 48 -6.51 5.20 -5.37
CA GLU A 48 -6.97 5.95 -4.20
C GLU A 48 -6.59 5.25 -2.89
N TRP A 49 -6.70 3.92 -2.87
CA TRP A 49 -6.27 3.09 -1.76
C TRP A 49 -4.76 3.21 -1.53
N ALA A 50 -3.95 3.13 -2.59
CA ALA A 50 -2.51 3.35 -2.53
C ALA A 50 -2.20 4.72 -1.91
N TYR A 51 -2.81 5.80 -2.42
CA TYR A 51 -2.65 7.14 -1.85
C TYR A 51 -3.07 7.22 -0.39
N ARG A 52 -4.12 6.51 0.03
CA ARG A 52 -4.57 6.47 1.42
C ARG A 52 -3.55 5.77 2.33
N ILE A 53 -3.06 4.60 1.94
CA ILE A 53 -2.01 3.86 2.65
C ILE A 53 -0.75 4.71 2.76
N THR A 54 -0.35 5.31 1.64
CA THR A 54 0.83 6.17 1.55
C THR A 54 0.72 7.41 2.44
N LYS A 55 -0.44 8.07 2.52
CA LYS A 55 -0.65 9.24 3.40
C LYS A 55 -0.79 8.88 4.89
N GLY A 56 -1.26 7.68 5.20
CA GLY A 56 -1.49 7.20 6.56
C GLY A 56 -0.28 6.48 7.13
N ILE A 57 -0.05 5.25 6.67
CA ILE A 57 0.94 4.30 7.22
C ILE A 57 2.36 4.72 6.89
N LEU A 58 2.56 5.28 5.69
CA LEU A 58 3.87 5.71 5.22
C LEU A 58 4.12 7.21 5.45
N GLU A 59 3.19 7.89 6.13
CA GLU A 59 3.28 9.31 6.50
C GLU A 59 3.75 10.23 5.35
N LEU A 60 3.31 9.98 4.10
CA LEU A 60 3.73 10.77 2.94
C LEU A 60 3.30 12.24 3.01
N ARG A 61 2.51 12.67 4.02
CA ARG A 61 2.16 14.09 4.17
C ARG A 61 3.44 14.91 4.22
N PRO A 62 3.73 15.75 3.20
CA PRO A 62 4.95 16.53 3.19
C PRO A 62 4.82 17.60 4.26
N MET A 63 5.39 17.34 5.42
CA MET A 63 5.52 18.34 6.47
C MET A 63 6.74 19.19 6.07
N PHE A 64 6.49 20.41 5.59
CA PHE A 64 7.52 21.44 5.37
C PHE A 64 8.53 21.20 4.22
N HIS A 65 8.12 20.53 3.14
CA HIS A 65 8.94 20.39 1.92
C HIS A 65 8.57 21.47 0.90
N PHE A 66 9.41 22.51 0.76
CA PHE A 66 9.12 23.67 -0.11
C PHE A 66 9.91 23.71 -1.42
N THR A 67 11.00 22.94 -1.52
CA THR A 67 11.85 22.89 -2.73
C THR A 67 11.46 21.70 -3.60
N GLN A 68 11.35 21.91 -4.91
CA GLN A 68 10.98 20.88 -5.87
C GLN A 68 11.80 19.59 -5.76
N LYS A 69 13.14 19.69 -5.67
CA LYS A 69 14.03 18.53 -5.48
C LYS A 69 13.69 17.67 -4.25
N ARG A 70 13.28 18.30 -3.13
CA ARG A 70 12.92 17.58 -1.91
C ARG A 70 11.56 16.88 -2.06
N ILE A 71 10.62 17.51 -2.75
CA ILE A 71 9.31 16.93 -3.05
C ILE A 71 9.48 15.67 -3.91
N GLU A 72 10.27 15.77 -4.98
CA GLU A 72 10.56 14.65 -5.88
C GLU A 72 11.23 13.47 -5.15
N ALA A 73 12.26 13.74 -4.32
CA ALA A 73 12.93 12.72 -3.53
C ALA A 73 11.99 12.03 -2.53
N HIS A 74 11.14 12.78 -1.82
CA HIS A 74 10.17 12.24 -0.86
C HIS A 74 9.14 11.33 -1.55
N ILE A 75 8.58 11.78 -2.68
CA ILE A 75 7.65 10.97 -3.47
C ILE A 75 8.32 9.66 -3.92
N CYS A 76 9.57 9.72 -4.37
CA CYS A 76 10.33 8.54 -4.77
C CYS A 76 10.50 7.53 -3.63
N ILE A 77 10.96 7.99 -2.45
CA ILE A 77 11.14 7.13 -1.27
C ILE A 77 9.82 6.48 -0.87
N CYS A 78 8.74 7.25 -0.85
CA CYS A 78 7.45 6.69 -0.50
C CYS A 78 6.92 5.70 -1.55
N PHE A 79 7.20 5.91 -2.84
CA PHE A 79 6.83 4.94 -3.87
C PHE A 79 7.57 3.61 -3.69
N VAL A 80 8.87 3.67 -3.35
CA VAL A 80 9.67 2.48 -3.04
C VAL A 80 9.12 1.75 -1.82
N ALA A 81 8.81 2.47 -0.73
CA ALA A 81 8.25 1.84 0.45
C ALA A 81 6.83 1.29 0.24
N TYR A 82 6.00 1.94 -0.59
CA TYR A 82 4.71 1.37 -1.01
C TYR A 82 4.88 0.08 -1.80
N LYS A 83 5.87 0.00 -2.70
CA LYS A 83 6.20 -1.23 -3.42
C LYS A 83 6.54 -2.37 -2.44
N VAL A 84 7.38 -2.10 -1.44
CA VAL A 84 7.72 -3.09 -0.41
C VAL A 84 6.48 -3.54 0.37
N TYR A 85 5.60 -2.60 0.73
CA TYR A 85 4.34 -2.90 1.41
C TYR A 85 3.44 -3.82 0.57
N LYS A 86 3.31 -3.56 -0.74
CA LYS A 86 2.53 -4.39 -1.67
C LYS A 86 3.15 -5.76 -1.90
N GLU A 87 4.47 -5.86 -1.96
CA GLU A 87 5.14 -7.17 -2.02
C GLU A 87 4.91 -7.99 -0.75
N LEU A 88 4.94 -7.35 0.43
CA LEU A 88 4.60 -8.02 1.68
C LEU A 88 3.13 -8.51 1.64
N GLU A 89 2.20 -7.70 1.16
CA GLU A 89 0.80 -8.12 0.97
C GLU A 89 0.68 -9.36 0.06
N ARG A 90 1.36 -9.36 -1.09
CA ARG A 90 1.38 -10.48 -2.04
C ARG A 90 1.94 -11.75 -1.40
N ILE A 91 3.01 -11.64 -0.63
CA ILE A 91 3.64 -12.78 0.05
C ILE A 91 2.72 -13.35 1.12
N LEU A 92 2.05 -12.50 1.90
CA LEU A 92 1.06 -12.94 2.90
C LEU A 92 -0.09 -13.72 2.25
N GLN A 93 -0.62 -13.21 1.13
CA GLN A 93 -1.67 -13.89 0.36
C GLN A 93 -1.20 -15.24 -0.20
N THR A 94 -0.01 -15.28 -0.80
CA THR A 94 0.57 -16.52 -1.37
C THR A 94 0.85 -17.56 -0.29
N SER A 95 1.23 -17.12 0.91
CA SER A 95 1.55 -17.99 2.05
C SER A 95 0.32 -18.44 2.85
N GLY A 96 -0.89 -18.02 2.45
CA GLY A 96 -2.14 -18.34 3.12
C GLY A 96 -2.36 -17.62 4.46
N ILE A 97 -1.60 -16.57 4.76
CA ILE A 97 -1.75 -15.80 6.00
C ILE A 97 -2.85 -14.75 5.80
N LYS A 98 -4.04 -15.00 6.34
CA LYS A 98 -5.21 -14.10 6.24
C LYS A 98 -5.14 -12.93 7.24
N LEU A 99 -4.02 -12.22 7.28
CA LEU A 99 -3.83 -11.02 8.10
C LEU A 99 -3.57 -9.81 7.21
N SER A 100 -4.03 -8.64 7.63
CA SER A 100 -3.64 -7.38 6.99
C SER A 100 -2.17 -7.10 7.27
N VAL A 101 -1.50 -6.45 6.32
CA VAL A 101 -0.09 -6.07 6.46
C VAL A 101 0.14 -5.26 7.74
N ASP A 102 -0.78 -4.35 8.08
CA ASP A 102 -0.69 -3.52 9.28
C ASP A 102 -0.68 -4.36 10.57
N LYS A 103 -1.56 -5.37 10.66
CA LYS A 103 -1.59 -6.29 11.80
C LYS A 103 -0.30 -7.09 11.90
N VAL A 104 0.23 -7.54 10.76
CA VAL A 104 1.51 -8.26 10.73
C VAL A 104 2.64 -7.37 11.22
N LEU A 105 2.69 -6.11 10.79
CA LEU A 105 3.69 -5.14 11.23
C LEU A 105 3.56 -4.85 12.73
N ASP A 106 2.35 -4.69 13.26
CA ASP A 106 2.14 -4.45 14.69
C ASP A 106 2.55 -5.64 15.54
N ILE A 107 2.24 -6.86 15.10
CA ILE A 107 2.71 -8.08 15.77
C ILE A 107 4.25 -8.15 15.70
N ALA A 108 4.85 -7.88 14.53
CA ALA A 108 6.30 -7.91 14.35
C ALA A 108 7.03 -6.91 15.26
N LYS A 109 6.47 -5.72 15.50
CA LYS A 109 7.02 -4.73 16.45
C LYS A 109 7.11 -5.26 17.88
N THR A 110 6.24 -6.19 18.26
CA THR A 110 6.23 -6.78 19.63
C THR A 110 7.17 -7.97 19.79
N ILE A 111 7.72 -8.51 18.70
CA ILE A 111 8.62 -9.67 18.74
C ILE A 111 10.03 -9.21 19.13
N THR A 112 10.52 -9.71 20.26
CA THR A 112 11.87 -9.41 20.74
C THR A 112 12.88 -10.39 20.16
N THR A 113 13.97 -9.86 19.59
CA THR A 113 15.12 -10.65 19.14
C THR A 113 16.29 -10.41 20.08
N ILE A 114 16.81 -11.47 20.69
CA ILE A 114 17.91 -11.41 21.64
C ILE A 114 19.18 -11.89 20.94
N LYS A 115 20.24 -11.08 21.00
CA LYS A 115 21.59 -11.45 20.58
C LYS A 115 22.44 -11.70 21.80
N VAL A 116 22.85 -12.94 22.03
CA VAL A 116 23.69 -13.34 23.15
C VAL A 116 25.07 -13.69 22.62
N LYS A 117 26.10 -13.00 23.12
CA LYS A 117 27.49 -13.38 22.88
C LYS A 117 27.89 -14.42 23.91
N LEU A 118 28.25 -15.62 23.48
CA LEU A 118 28.68 -16.65 24.43
C LEU A 118 30.05 -16.27 24.99
N PRO A 119 30.21 -16.22 26.32
CA PRO A 119 31.49 -15.86 26.92
C PRO A 119 32.57 -16.94 26.70
N ILE A 120 32.16 -18.16 26.37
CA ILE A 120 33.06 -19.33 26.27
C ILE A 120 33.52 -19.58 24.83
N SER A 121 32.66 -19.42 23.81
CA SER A 121 33.05 -19.63 22.39
C SER A 121 33.27 -18.34 21.61
N GLY A 122 32.90 -17.17 22.15
CA GLY A 122 32.98 -15.89 21.45
C GLY A 122 31.95 -15.70 20.33
N GLU A 123 31.18 -16.74 19.98
CA GLU A 123 30.13 -16.69 18.97
C GLU A 123 28.90 -15.92 19.47
N THR A 124 28.20 -15.27 18.54
CA THR A 124 26.97 -14.53 18.82
C THR A 124 25.78 -15.34 18.33
N ILE A 125 24.96 -15.84 19.26
CA ILE A 125 23.72 -16.52 18.93
C ILE A 125 22.60 -15.47 18.90
N THR A 126 21.86 -15.45 17.80
CA THR A 126 20.66 -14.62 17.66
C THR A 126 19.44 -15.52 17.77
N LYS A 127 18.52 -15.22 18.68
CA LYS A 127 17.28 -15.98 18.85
C LYS A 127 16.08 -15.04 18.88
N THR A 128 15.12 -15.30 18.00
CA THR A 128 13.85 -14.57 17.94
C THR A 128 12.82 -15.28 18.84
N MET A 129 12.21 -14.52 19.75
CA MET A 129 11.32 -15.06 20.77
C MET A 129 9.86 -14.96 20.31
N LEU A 130 9.30 -16.06 19.82
CA LEU A 130 7.88 -16.19 19.47
C LEU A 130 7.13 -16.75 20.69
N LEU A 131 6.72 -15.85 21.60
CA LEU A 131 6.23 -16.22 22.93
C LEU A 131 4.72 -16.40 23.01
N THR A 132 3.98 -15.82 22.06
CA THR A 132 2.51 -15.82 22.06
C THR A 132 1.93 -16.55 20.85
N PRO A 133 0.69 -17.07 20.94
CA PRO A 133 0.00 -17.68 19.79
C PRO A 133 -0.17 -16.71 18.61
N ILE A 134 -0.21 -15.40 18.91
CA ILE A 134 -0.27 -14.34 17.91
C ILE A 134 1.08 -14.25 17.17
N HIS A 135 2.21 -14.39 17.87
CA HIS A 135 3.53 -14.44 17.23
C HIS A 135 3.69 -15.68 16.35
N GLU A 136 3.14 -16.83 16.76
CA GLU A 136 3.15 -18.05 15.95
C GLU A 136 2.45 -17.88 14.60
N SER A 137 1.40 -17.05 14.54
CA SER A 137 0.69 -16.77 13.29
C SER A 137 1.57 -16.16 12.19
N ILE A 138 2.65 -15.47 12.58
CA ILE A 138 3.62 -14.85 11.66
C ILE A 138 5.00 -15.51 11.71
N ALA A 139 5.16 -16.63 12.44
CA ALA A 139 6.43 -17.33 12.64
C ALA A 139 7.12 -17.69 11.31
N LYS A 140 6.33 -18.08 10.31
CA LYS A 140 6.82 -18.44 8.97
C LYS A 140 7.64 -17.33 8.31
N LEU A 141 7.32 -16.06 8.61
CA LEU A 141 8.04 -14.90 8.06
C LEU A 141 9.43 -14.72 8.67
N PHE A 142 9.74 -15.36 9.80
CA PHE A 142 11.05 -15.26 10.45
C PHE A 142 11.99 -16.41 10.10
N ASP A 143 11.54 -17.39 9.31
CA ASP A 143 12.40 -18.44 8.77
C ASP A 143 13.18 -17.91 7.55
N GLU A 144 14.50 -18.06 7.53
CA GLU A 144 15.31 -17.65 6.38
C GLU A 144 15.01 -18.48 5.13
N ASN A 145 14.58 -19.74 5.28
CA ASN A 145 14.26 -20.60 4.15
C ASN A 145 12.96 -20.18 3.45
N PHE A 146 12.03 -19.59 4.21
CA PHE A 146 10.80 -19.02 3.66
C PHE A 146 11.11 -17.99 2.57
N TRP A 147 12.02 -17.04 2.84
CA TRP A 147 12.38 -15.98 1.88
C TRP A 147 13.21 -16.46 0.70
N LYS A 148 13.98 -17.55 0.86
CA LYS A 148 14.73 -18.16 -0.26
C LYS A 148 13.79 -18.71 -1.34
N SER A 149 12.61 -19.21 -0.96
CA SER A 149 11.63 -19.74 -1.92
C SER A 149 11.11 -18.68 -2.91
N PHE A 150 11.02 -17.41 -2.50
CA PHE A 150 10.53 -16.31 -3.33
C PHE A 150 11.62 -15.65 -4.20
N ARG A 151 12.91 -15.98 -3.98
CA ARG A 151 14.01 -15.46 -4.82
C ARG A 151 14.13 -16.18 -6.16
N VAL A 152 13.63 -17.42 -6.26
CA VAL A 152 13.82 -18.27 -7.45
C VAL A 152 12.79 -17.97 -8.55
N THR A 153 11.61 -17.46 -8.20
CA THR A 153 10.49 -17.26 -9.14
C THR A 153 10.60 -16.02 -10.03
N HIS A 154 11.59 -15.15 -9.84
CA HIS A 154 11.79 -13.98 -10.71
C HIS A 154 12.73 -14.20 -11.91
N CYS A 155 13.29 -15.41 -12.09
CA CYS A 155 14.25 -15.69 -13.17
C CYS A 155 13.71 -16.60 -14.29
N GLN A 156 12.45 -17.06 -14.26
CA GLN A 156 11.93 -18.05 -15.22
C GLN A 156 10.69 -17.60 -16.03
N SER A 157 10.44 -16.30 -16.18
CA SER A 157 9.35 -15.81 -17.04
C SER A 157 9.83 -14.77 -18.07
N GLN A 158 11.03 -14.99 -18.62
CA GLN A 158 11.52 -14.35 -19.83
C GLN A 158 12.33 -15.36 -20.64
N GLU A 159 11.66 -16.39 -21.17
CA GLU A 159 12.04 -17.08 -22.41
C GLU A 159 10.77 -17.39 -23.20
#